data_AF-A0A3D3LE48-F1
#
_entry.id   AF-A0A3D3LE48-F1
#
_cell.length_a   1.000
_cell.length_b   1.000
_cell.length_c   1.000
_cell.angle_alpha   90.00
_cell.angle_beta   90.00
_cell.angle_gamma   90.00
#
_symmetry.space_group_name_H-M   'P 1'
#
loop_
_entity.id
_entity.type
_entity.pdbx_description
1 polymer ?
#
loop_
_entity_poly.entity_id
_entity_poly.type
_entity_poly.pdbx_seq_one_letter_code
_entity_poly.pdbx_strand_id
1 'polypeptide(L)' 'MPHNKAPLQATLPKDLAASVVLFLVALPLCMGVAVASGSPPISGILAGIIGGIVVGA' A
#
# COMPACT_ATOMS: atom_id res chain seq x y z
N MET A 1 6.45 -19.60 -29.44
CA MET A 1 5.58 -18.96 -28.42
C MET A 1 6.07 -17.52 -28.26
N PRO A 2 5.32 -16.49 -28.72
CA PRO A 2 5.81 -15.13 -28.74
C PRO A 2 5.73 -14.49 -27.34
N HIS A 3 6.88 -13.98 -26.89
CA HIS A 3 7.08 -12.62 -26.38
C HIS A 3 5.94 -11.97 -25.56
N ASN A 4 6.11 -11.88 -24.23
CA ASN A 4 5.50 -10.81 -23.44
C ASN A 4 6.40 -10.42 -22.26
N LYS A 5 7.51 -9.73 -22.57
CA LYS A 5 8.13 -8.83 -21.59
C LYS A 5 7.25 -7.58 -21.57
N ALA A 6 6.15 -7.61 -20.82
CA ALA A 6 5.45 -6.38 -20.49
C ALA A 6 6.53 -5.39 -20.01
N PRO A 7 6.68 -4.22 -20.64
CA PRO A 7 7.79 -3.33 -20.35
C PRO A 7 7.61 -2.86 -18.91
N LEU A 8 8.38 -3.43 -17.99
CA LEU A 8 8.52 -2.99 -16.60
C LEU A 8 8.75 -1.47 -16.54
N GLN A 9 9.38 -0.91 -17.59
CA GLN A 9 9.64 0.51 -17.79
C GLN A 9 8.40 1.35 -18.12
N ALA A 10 7.33 0.77 -18.67
CA ALA A 10 6.09 1.51 -18.97
C ALA A 10 5.16 1.60 -17.75
N THR A 11 5.26 0.67 -16.79
CA THR A 11 4.47 0.71 -15.56
C THR A 11 5.15 1.52 -14.45
N LEU A 12 6.47 1.68 -14.46
CA LEU A 12 7.23 2.51 -13.51
C LEU A 12 6.58 3.87 -13.13
N PRO A 13 6.17 4.73 -14.09
CA PRO A 13 5.54 6.01 -13.76
C PRO A 13 4.16 5.83 -13.10
N LYS A 14 3.44 4.77 -13.48
CA LYS A 14 2.14 4.44 -12.91
C LYS A 14 2.27 3.86 -11.51
N ASP A 15 3.31 3.06 -11.26
CA ASP A 15 3.63 2.47 -9.96
C ASP A 15 4.11 3.56 -8.97
N LEU A 16 4.86 4.56 -9.45
CA LEU A 16 5.22 5.72 -8.65
C LEU A 16 3.97 6.51 -8.23
N ALA A 17 3.08 6.83 -9.17
CA ALA A 17 1.81 7.49 -8.86
C ALA A 17 0.93 6.66 -7.90
N ALA A 18 0.87 5.34 -8.11
CA ALA A 18 0.12 4.43 -7.25
C ALA A 18 0.67 4.40 -5.81
N SER A 19 1.99 4.39 -5.63
CA SER A 19 2.63 4.42 -4.30
C SER A 19 2.34 5.71 -3.53
N VAL A 20 2.30 6.86 -4.22
CA VAL A 20 1.97 8.16 -3.61
C VAL A 20 0.52 8.20 -3.17
N VAL A 21 -0.41 7.72 -4.01
CA VAL A 21 -1.84 7.64 -3.66
C VAL A 21 -2.07 6.66 -2.51
N LEU A 22 -1.40 5.50 -2.53
CA LEU A 22 -1.47 4.50 -1.47
C LEU A 22 -0.95 5.08 -0.14
N PHE A 23 0.20 5.76 -0.14
CA PHE A 23 0.70 6.43 1.05
C PHE A 23 -0.29 7.45 1.62
N LEU A 24 -0.86 8.29 0.74
CA LEU A 24 -1.83 9.32 1.11
C LEU A 24 -3.17 8.76 1.59
N VAL A 25 -3.59 7.57 1.15
CA VAL A 25 -4.87 6.96 1.57
C VAL A 25 -4.70 6.01 2.75
N ALA A 26 -3.64 5.20 2.77
CA ALA A 26 -3.42 4.21 3.81
C ALA A 26 -3.06 4.85 5.15
N LEU A 27 -2.22 5.89 5.17
CA LEU A 27 -1.91 6.60 6.41
C LEU A 27 -3.16 7.16 7.12
N PRO A 28 -4.04 7.94 6.46
CA PRO A 28 -5.26 8.40 7.10
C PRO A 28 -6.27 7.28 7.36
N LEU A 29 -6.36 6.24 6.53
CA LEU A 29 -7.21 5.07 6.84
C LEU A 29 -6.75 4.36 8.12
N CYS A 30 -5.47 4.02 8.23
CA CYS A 30 -4.90 3.37 9.41
C CYS A 30 -5.08 4.21 10.68
N MET A 31 -4.88 5.53 10.58
CA MET A 31 -5.11 6.47 11.68
C MET A 31 -6.59 6.59 12.05
N GLY A 32 -7.48 6.65 11.07
CA GLY A 32 -8.93 6.75 11.29
C GLY A 32 -9.51 5.51 11.97
N VAL A 33 -9.12 4.31 11.54
CA VAL A 33 -9.59 3.05 12.16
C VAL A 33 -9.03 2.90 13.57
N ALA A 34 -7.78 3.32 13.81
CA ALA A 34 -7.17 3.29 15.13
C ALA A 34 -7.88 4.23 16.13
N VAL A 35 -8.17 5.47 15.72
CA VAL A 35 -8.90 6.44 16.55
C VAL A 35 -10.33 5.98 16.84
N ALA A 36 -11.04 5.45 15.84
CA ALA A 36 -12.39 4.91 16.03
C ALA A 36 -12.42 3.68 16.95
N SER A 37 -11.36 2.87 16.94
CA SER A 37 -11.25 1.65 17.75
C SER A 37 -10.62 1.89 19.13
N GLY A 38 -10.24 3.13 19.47
CA GLY A 38 -9.53 3.47 20.71
C GLY A 38 -8.14 2.80 20.84
N SER A 39 -7.59 2.29 19.73
CA SER A 39 -6.31 1.58 19.70
C SER A 39 -5.16 2.55 19.46
N PRO A 40 -3.96 2.29 20.00
CA PRO A 40 -2.77 3.06 19.66
C PRO A 40 -2.59 3.17 18.14
N PRO A 41 -2.34 4.38 17.59
CA PRO A 41 -2.16 4.58 16.15
C PRO A 41 -1.04 3.73 15.53
N ILE A 42 -0.05 3.36 16.35
CA ILE A 42 1.04 2.45 16.01
C ILE A 42 0.52 1.08 15.53
N SER A 43 -0.59 0.58 16.09
CA SER A 43 -1.19 -0.69 15.67
C SER A 43 -1.72 -0.62 14.23
N GLY A 44 -2.21 0.53 13.79
CA GLY A 44 -2.69 0.74 12.41
C GLY A 44 -1.56 0.67 11.38
N ILE A 45 -0.37 1.19 11.75
CA ILE A 45 0.83 1.11 10.91
C ILE A 45 1.33 -0.34 10.83
N LEU A 46 1.40 -1.05 11.97
CA LEU A 46 1.79 -2.47 11.99
C LEU A 46 0.83 -3.34 11.16
N ALA A 47 -0.48 -3.13 11.29
CA ALA A 47 -1.48 -3.83 10.48
C ALA A 47 -1.30 -3.55 8.97
N GLY A 48 -0.98 -2.31 8.60
CA GLY A 48 -0.65 -1.95 7.21
C GLY A 48 0.59 -2.66 6.69
N ILE A 49 1.66 -2.75 7.48
CA ILE A 49 2.90 -3.45 7.11
C ILE A 49 2.63 -4.96 6.96
N ILE A 50 1.96 -5.59 7.93
CA ILE A 50 1.68 -7.04 7.89
C ILE A 50 0.74 -7.36 6.72
N GLY A 51 -0.33 -6.58 6.54
CA GLY A 51 -1.25 -6.76 5.41
C GLY A 51 -0.56 -6.60 4.07
N GLY A 52 0.34 -5.62 3.94
CA GLY A 52 1.15 -5.43 2.73
C GLY A 52 2.12 -6.56 2.45
N ILE A 53 2.79 -7.10 3.49
CA ILE A 53 3.73 -8.23 3.33
C ILE A 53 2.98 -9.54 3.01
N VAL A 54 1.86 -9.81 3.69
CA VAL A 54 1.12 -11.07 3.53
C VAL A 54 0.33 -11.13 2.22
N VAL A 55 -0.24 -10.02 1.77
CA VAL A 55 -1.01 -9.95 0.51
C VAL A 55 -0.12 -9.65 -0.70
N GLY A 56 1.01 -8.97 -0.50
CA GLY A 56 1.94 -8.59 -1.56
C GLY A 56 2.99 -9.64 -1.93
N ALA A 57 3.08 -10.74 -1.17
CA ALA A 57 3.85 -11.94 -1.50
C ALA A 57 3.05 -12.87 -2.41
#